data_AF-A0AAW5N433-F1
#
_entry.id   AF-A0AAW5N433-F1
#
_cell.length_a   1.000
_cell.length_b   1.000
_cell.length_c   1.000
_cell.angle_alpha   90.00
_cell.angle_beta   90.00
_cell.angle_gamma   90.00
#
_symmetry.space_group_name_H-M   'P 1'
#
loop_
_entity.id
_entity.type
_entity.pdbx_description
1 polymer ?
#
loop_
_entity_poly.entity_id
_entity_poly.type
_entity_poly.pdbx_seq_one_letter_code
_entity_poly.pdbx_strand_id
1 'polypeptide(L)'
;NGIINEAKEQLEKNRSIDPDFIKKEKFLNSVIISCEAAITYVNRYAKKAKEIADNTSDAKRKAELNEIAKICSKVSGEGAKS
;
A
#
# COMPACT_ATOMS: atom_id res chain seq x y z
N ASN A 1 0.58 -5.02 -5.81
CA ASN A 1 -0.15 -5.49 -4.60
C ASN A 1 -0.92 -6.78 -4.85
N GLY A 2 -0.30 -7.93 -4.56
CA GLY A 2 -0.88 -9.26 -4.84
C GLY A 2 -2.24 -9.52 -4.17
N ILE A 3 -2.39 -9.17 -2.89
CA ILE A 3 -3.63 -9.39 -2.12
C ILE A 3 -4.81 -8.59 -2.67
N ILE A 4 -4.59 -7.32 -3.03
CA ILE A 4 -5.64 -6.47 -3.62
C ILE A 4 -6.09 -7.06 -4.97
N ASN A 5 -5.15 -7.49 -5.80
CA ASN A 5 -5.46 -8.06 -7.12
C ASN A 5 -6.25 -9.37 -6.98
N GLU A 6 -5.81 -10.25 -6.08
CA GLU A 6 -6.52 -11.50 -5.80
C GLU A 6 -7.95 -11.26 -5.30
N ALA A 7 -8.13 -10.29 -4.39
CA ALA A 7 -9.45 -9.93 -3.88
C ALA A 7 -10.36 -9.38 -5.00
N LYS A 8 -9.83 -8.51 -5.88
CA LYS A 8 -10.56 -7.98 -7.05
C LYS A 8 -10.93 -9.09 -8.03
N GLU A 9 -10.03 -10.02 -8.32
CA GLU A 9 -10.34 -11.17 -9.18
C GLU A 9 -11.45 -12.07 -8.60
N GLN A 10 -11.45 -12.29 -7.28
CA GLN A 10 -12.51 -13.09 -6.64
C GLN A 10 -13.89 -12.40 -6.68
N LEU A 11 -13.92 -11.07 -6.62
CA LEU A 11 -15.14 -10.27 -6.80
C LEU A 11 -15.65 -10.35 -8.25
N GLU A 12 -14.77 -10.29 -9.25
CA GLU A 12 -15.18 -10.40 -10.66
C GLU A 12 -15.70 -11.79 -11.04
N LYS A 13 -15.11 -12.85 -10.47
CA LYS A 13 -15.48 -14.26 -10.77
C LYS A 13 -16.85 -14.67 -10.23
N ASN A 14 -17.44 -13.91 -9.32
CA ASN A 14 -18.69 -14.28 -8.65
C ASN A 14 -19.62 -13.07 -8.61
N ARG A 15 -20.72 -13.09 -9.37
CA ARG A 15 -21.84 -12.15 -9.19
C ARG A 15 -23.11 -12.97 -9.01
N SER A 16 -23.29 -13.53 -7.81
CA SER A 16 -24.52 -14.21 -7.42
C SER A 16 -25.21 -13.39 -6.33
N ILE A 17 -26.54 -13.39 -6.27
CA ILE A 17 -27.31 -12.68 -5.22
C ILE A 17 -27.49 -13.56 -3.97
N ASP A 18 -26.69 -14.62 -3.86
CA ASP A 18 -26.69 -15.55 -2.74
C ASP A 18 -26.22 -14.83 -1.44
N PRO A 19 -26.92 -15.00 -0.30
CA PRO A 19 -26.49 -14.47 1.00
C PRO A 19 -25.03 -14.76 1.38
N ASP A 20 -24.51 -15.96 1.05
CA ASP A 20 -23.12 -16.32 1.32
C ASP A 20 -22.15 -15.51 0.43
N PHE A 21 -22.57 -15.22 -0.80
CA PHE A 21 -21.81 -14.36 -1.68
C PHE A 21 -21.79 -12.92 -1.20
N ILE A 22 -22.91 -12.37 -0.72
CA ILE A 22 -22.97 -11.01 -0.16
C ILE A 22 -22.01 -10.86 1.04
N LYS A 23 -21.92 -11.88 1.89
CA LYS A 23 -20.96 -11.89 3.01
C LYS A 23 -19.52 -11.91 2.51
N LYS A 24 -19.22 -12.74 1.52
CA LYS A 24 -17.90 -12.83 0.89
C LYS A 24 -17.51 -11.51 0.21
N GLU A 25 -18.43 -10.88 -0.52
CA GLU A 25 -18.23 -9.59 -1.17
C GLU A 25 -17.85 -8.51 -0.15
N LYS A 26 -18.62 -8.38 0.94
CA LYS A 26 -18.32 -7.41 2.02
C LYS A 26 -16.93 -7.63 2.60
N PHE A 27 -16.55 -8.89 2.82
CA PHE A 27 -15.23 -9.24 3.32
C PHE A 27 -14.13 -8.82 2.33
N LEU A 28 -14.23 -9.21 1.06
CA LEU A 28 -13.24 -8.88 0.03
C LEU A 28 -13.09 -7.37 -0.15
N ASN A 29 -14.20 -6.62 -0.15
CA ASN A 29 -14.18 -5.17 -0.18
C ASN A 29 -13.45 -4.58 1.04
N SER A 30 -13.68 -5.12 2.24
CA SER A 30 -12.99 -4.66 3.46
C SER A 30 -11.47 -4.91 3.41
N VAL A 31 -11.04 -6.03 2.79
CA VAL A 31 -9.62 -6.35 2.57
C VAL A 31 -9.00 -5.33 1.62
N ILE A 32 -9.65 -5.04 0.50
CA ILE A 32 -9.19 -4.04 -0.48
C ILE A 32 -8.99 -2.68 0.20
N ILE A 33 -10.01 -2.20 0.92
CA ILE A 33 -9.96 -0.89 1.62
C ILE A 33 -8.82 -0.86 2.63
N SER A 34 -8.65 -1.93 3.41
CA SER A 34 -7.61 -2.01 4.44
C SER A 34 -6.21 -1.97 3.82
N CYS A 35 -5.98 -2.71 2.73
CA CYS A 35 -4.72 -2.69 2.01
C CYS A 35 -4.46 -1.32 1.35
N GLU A 36 -5.45 -0.71 0.72
CA GLU A 36 -5.34 0.63 0.12
C GLU A 36 -5.03 1.70 1.18
N ALA A 37 -5.62 1.59 2.37
CA ALA A 37 -5.29 2.45 3.52
C ALA A 37 -3.84 2.27 3.98
N ALA A 38 -3.36 1.03 4.09
CA ALA A 38 -1.96 0.76 4.45
C ALA A 38 -0.98 1.34 3.42
N ILE A 39 -1.24 1.17 2.13
CA ILE A 39 -0.46 1.75 1.03
C ILE A 39 -0.42 3.28 1.14
N THR A 40 -1.58 3.89 1.36
CA THR A 40 -1.72 5.33 1.54
C THR A 40 -0.88 5.82 2.72
N TYR A 41 -0.91 5.09 3.84
CA TYR A 41 -0.12 5.44 5.03
C TYR A 41 1.39 5.39 4.76
N VAL A 42 1.87 4.33 4.10
CA VAL A 42 3.30 4.20 3.75
C VAL A 42 3.72 5.31 2.79
N ASN A 43 2.90 5.65 1.79
CA ASN A 43 3.18 6.74 0.85
C ASN A 43 3.26 8.11 1.53
N ARG A 44 2.47 8.35 2.59
CA ARG A 44 2.60 9.57 3.41
C ARG A 44 3.97 9.68 4.08
N TYR A 45 4.49 8.57 4.61
CA TYR A 45 5.83 8.54 5.20
C TYR A 45 6.93 8.69 4.16
N ALA A 46 6.78 8.08 2.98
CA ALA A 46 7.71 8.28 1.87
C ALA A 46 7.81 9.76 1.49
N LYS A 47 6.66 10.42 1.31
CA LYS A 47 6.58 11.86 1.02
C LYS A 47 7.21 12.67 2.15
N LYS A 48 6.90 12.36 3.41
CA LYS A 48 7.45 13.10 4.55
C LYS A 48 8.96 12.96 4.67
N ALA A 49 9.50 11.76 4.49
CA ALA A 49 10.94 11.52 4.49
C ALA A 49 11.62 12.32 3.36
N LYS A 50 11.01 12.39 2.18
CA LYS A 50 11.50 13.19 1.07
C LYS A 50 11.51 14.69 1.38
N GLU A 51 10.42 15.23 1.92
CA GLU A 51 10.32 16.63 2.37
C GLU A 51 11.42 16.98 3.37
N ILE A 52 11.68 16.10 4.36
CA ILE A 52 12.74 16.33 5.34
C ILE A 52 14.12 16.29 4.67
N ALA A 53 14.35 15.34 3.75
CA ALA A 53 15.61 15.23 3.02
C ALA A 53 15.92 16.49 2.21
N ASP A 54 14.90 17.10 1.59
CA ASP A 54 15.07 18.30 0.78
C ASP A 54 15.43 19.54 1.63
N ASN A 55 15.07 19.54 2.91
CA ASN A 55 15.39 20.60 3.88
C ASN A 55 16.59 20.27 4.80
N THR A 56 17.29 19.15 4.56
CA THR A 56 18.44 18.72 5.38
C THR A 56 19.76 19.13 4.71
N SER A 57 20.58 19.91 5.42
CA SER A 57 21.91 20.32 4.94
C SER A 57 22.99 19.24 5.11
N ASP A 58 22.87 18.39 6.13
CA ASP A 58 23.81 17.29 6.36
C ASP A 58 23.65 16.23 5.26
N ALA A 59 24.72 16.03 4.48
CA ALA A 59 24.68 15.16 3.31
C ALA A 59 24.40 13.69 3.66
N LYS A 60 24.93 13.21 4.79
CA LYS A 60 24.73 11.83 5.24
C LYS A 60 23.27 11.60 5.63
N ARG A 61 22.70 12.50 6.43
CA ARG A 61 21.30 12.42 6.87
C ARG A 61 20.33 12.58 5.70
N LYS A 62 20.65 13.45 4.74
CA LYS A 62 19.89 13.58 3.49
C LYS A 62 19.88 12.27 2.69
N ALA A 63 21.01 11.57 2.59
CA ALA A 63 21.08 10.28 1.91
C ALA A 63 20.22 9.22 2.62
N GLU A 64 20.31 9.11 3.95
CA GLU A 64 19.48 8.20 4.75
C GLU A 64 17.97 8.45 4.53
N LEU A 65 17.54 9.71 4.58
CA LEU A 65 16.13 10.08 4.41
C LEU A 65 15.61 9.79 2.99
N ASN A 66 16.44 9.99 1.96
CA ASN A 66 16.08 9.61 0.59
C ASN A 66 15.96 8.08 0.46
N GLU A 67 16.81 7.30 1.13
CA GLU A 67 16.68 5.83 1.11
C GLU A 67 15.42 5.37 1.85
N ILE A 68 15.06 5.99 2.99
CA ILE A 68 13.79 5.75 3.67
C ILE A 68 12.61 6.03 2.74
N ALA A 69 12.61 7.18 2.06
CA ALA A 69 11.56 7.54 1.11
C ALA A 69 11.42 6.49 -0.01
N LYS A 70 12.55 6.05 -0.58
CA LYS A 70 12.61 5.01 -1.62
C LYS A 70 12.10 3.67 -1.13
N ILE A 71 12.50 3.21 0.07
CA ILE A 71 12.03 1.95 0.66
C ILE A 71 10.52 1.98 0.87
N CYS A 72 9.99 3.07 1.46
CA CYS A 72 8.56 3.23 1.66
C CYS A 72 7.78 3.21 0.33
N SER A 73 8.21 3.96 -0.68
CA SER A 73 7.57 3.95 -2.00
C SER A 73 7.63 2.59 -2.70
N LYS A 74 8.69 1.80 -2.46
CA LYS A 74 8.80 0.45 -3.03
C LYS A 74 7.82 -0.53 -2.38
N VAL A 75 7.79 -0.57 -1.04
CA VAL A 75 6.92 -1.48 -0.27
C VAL A 75 5.42 -1.20 -0.47
N SER A 76 5.06 0.04 -0.83
CA SER A 76 3.66 0.40 -1.08
C SER A 76 3.11 -0.12 -2.42
N GLY A 77 3.96 -0.41 -3.40
CA GLY A 77 3.57 -0.97 -4.71
C GLY A 77 3.95 -2.44 -4.89
N GLU A 78 5.07 -2.84 -4.32
CA GLU A 78 5.74 -4.12 -4.50
C GLU A 78 5.97 -4.80 -3.15
N GLY A 79 5.95 -6.12 -3.11
CA GLY A 79 6.34 -6.87 -1.90
C GLY A 79 7.77 -6.49 -1.45
N ALA A 80 8.03 -6.54 -0.14
CA ALA A 80 9.34 -6.21 0.39
C ALA A 80 10.43 -7.09 -0.24
N LYS A 81 11.53 -6.47 -0.67
CA LYS A 81 12.75 -7.15 -1.09
C LYS A 81 13.89 -6.60 -0.23
N SER A 82 14.53 -7.49 0.53
CA SER A 82 15.73 -7.25 1.34
C SER A 82 16.92 -6.87 0.48
#